data_AF-A0A062U4F6-F1
#
_entry.id   AF-A0A062U4F6-F1
#
_cell.length_a   1.000
_cell.length_b   1.000
_cell.length_c   1.000
_cell.angle_alpha   90.00
_cell.angle_beta   90.00
_cell.angle_gamma   90.00
#
_symmetry.space_group_name_H-M   'P 1'
#
loop_
_entity.id
_entity.type
_entity.pdbx_description
1 polymer ?
#
loop_
_entity_poly.entity_id
_entity_poly.type
_entity_poly.pdbx_seq_one_letter_code
_entity_poly.pdbx_strand_id
1 'polypeptide(L)'
;MTTVYFDTSIIMNESFLRSAYAQAILKACSLLNIAVAIPDIVIDETLGNYPKKLNVKARAYEAARKDLAKIADLEAPAFSKEGVFDAYEAGLNALLEKHEVTVIAYPDVGAKELVEKAYECKKPFDEKGIGHKDYIVWRSIKDHIEDGDAQAPHIFLTNNTRDFCDTDDNDNVILHDDLSSQIADDALKPKVYTSLKAFYDAELLPNLEGVALADIPDLNAETLDELTSAYLGEELPQRTAYGIEGVPFSNEVSIVHYGGHQIEDTQLSEFEDDVIIEVSGTVEIEVTGFVEKHAFYLDDEEGLSVNVIDGDWNDHVMLVGTTVETAFVLSIVYSKEDSAVAGYNLSLPQEIDAYADY
;
A
#
# COMPACT_ATOMS: atom_id res chain seq x y z
N MET A 1 -4.69 -0.45 -26.55
CA MET A 1 -3.86 0.34 -25.62
C MET A 1 -4.23 -0.13 -24.23
N THR A 2 -3.28 -0.66 -23.45
CA THR A 2 -3.56 -1.18 -22.11
C THR A 2 -4.21 -0.10 -21.25
N THR A 3 -5.25 -0.45 -20.50
CA THR A 3 -5.92 0.47 -19.57
C THR A 3 -5.85 -0.07 -18.15
N VAL A 4 -5.38 0.76 -17.21
CA VAL A 4 -5.29 0.43 -15.78
C VAL A 4 -6.32 1.22 -14.98
N TYR A 5 -7.07 0.52 -14.15
CA TYR A 5 -8.15 1.05 -13.31
C TYR A 5 -7.71 1.05 -11.85
N PHE A 6 -7.90 2.18 -11.16
CA PHE A 6 -7.54 2.30 -9.74
C PHE A 6 -8.77 2.21 -8.86
N ASP A 7 -8.66 1.44 -7.79
CA ASP A 7 -9.56 1.47 -6.64
C ASP A 7 -9.07 2.47 -5.56
N THR A 8 -10.00 2.90 -4.69
CA THR A 8 -9.73 3.81 -3.57
C THR A 8 -8.65 3.24 -2.64
N SER A 9 -8.66 1.92 -2.41
CA SER A 9 -7.69 1.24 -1.53
C SER A 9 -6.24 1.47 -1.96
N ILE A 10 -5.95 1.38 -3.26
CA ILE A 10 -4.61 1.62 -3.82
C ILE A 10 -4.19 3.08 -3.64
N ILE A 11 -5.08 4.01 -3.97
CA ILE A 11 -4.82 5.45 -3.81
C ILE A 11 -4.51 5.79 -2.35
N MET A 12 -5.26 5.20 -1.42
CA MET A 12 -5.10 5.44 0.01
C MET A 12 -3.81 4.86 0.58
N ASN A 13 -3.36 3.70 0.10
CA ASN A 13 -2.10 3.08 0.50
C ASN A 13 -0.89 3.88 -0.02
N GLU A 14 -1.02 4.49 -1.19
CA GLU A 14 0.02 5.31 -1.82
C GLU A 14 0.01 6.77 -1.37
N SER A 15 -0.27 6.98 -0.08
CA SER A 15 -0.33 8.31 0.54
C SER A 15 -1.21 9.29 -0.24
N PHE A 16 -2.36 8.82 -0.74
CA PHE A 16 -3.28 9.61 -1.57
C PHE A 16 -2.67 10.04 -2.91
N LEU A 17 -1.94 9.15 -3.57
CA LEU A 17 -1.13 9.38 -4.78
C LEU A 17 -0.03 10.45 -4.62
N ARG A 18 0.40 10.69 -3.38
CA ARG A 18 1.50 11.63 -3.09
C ARG A 18 2.84 10.96 -2.88
N SER A 19 2.89 9.62 -2.79
CA SER A 19 4.16 8.90 -2.71
C SER A 19 4.97 9.16 -4.00
N ALA A 20 6.29 9.32 -3.86
CA ALA A 20 7.16 9.48 -5.02
C ALA A 20 7.06 8.26 -5.95
N TYR A 21 6.88 7.07 -5.37
CA TYR A 21 6.68 5.81 -6.09
C TYR A 21 5.41 5.82 -6.97
N ALA A 22 4.27 6.26 -6.44
CA ALA A 22 3.05 6.36 -7.24
C ALA A 22 3.17 7.39 -8.38
N GLN A 23 3.83 8.54 -8.12
CA GLN A 23 4.06 9.55 -9.16
C GLN A 23 4.99 9.04 -10.26
N ALA A 24 6.04 8.29 -9.88
CA ALA A 24 6.94 7.63 -10.82
C ALA A 24 6.19 6.59 -11.67
N ILE A 25 5.31 5.79 -11.07
CA ILE A 25 4.48 4.82 -11.80
C ILE A 25 3.52 5.51 -12.78
N LEU A 26 2.86 6.60 -12.39
CA LEU A 26 2.01 7.36 -13.30
C LEU A 26 2.82 7.93 -14.48
N LYS A 27 4.03 8.41 -14.24
CA LYS A 27 4.96 8.86 -15.29
C LYS A 27 5.37 7.71 -16.23
N ALA A 28 5.71 6.55 -15.66
CA ALA A 28 6.05 5.36 -16.43
C ALA A 28 4.86 4.86 -17.30
N CYS A 29 3.64 4.89 -16.77
CA CYS A 29 2.42 4.59 -17.55
C CYS A 29 2.29 5.54 -18.76
N SER A 30 2.46 6.84 -18.56
CA SER A 30 2.43 7.82 -19.66
C SER A 30 3.50 7.52 -20.72
N LEU A 31 4.74 7.21 -20.30
CA LEU A 31 5.85 6.87 -21.20
C LEU A 31 5.59 5.61 -22.02
N LEU A 32 5.01 4.58 -21.40
CA LEU A 32 4.70 3.29 -22.03
C LEU A 32 3.37 3.28 -22.79
N ASN A 33 2.69 4.42 -22.91
CA ASN A 33 1.36 4.54 -23.51
C ASN A 33 0.32 3.60 -22.87
N ILE A 34 0.35 3.48 -21.54
CA ILE A 34 -0.67 2.79 -20.75
C ILE A 34 -1.67 3.84 -20.25
N ALA A 35 -2.94 3.70 -20.63
CA ALA A 35 -4.00 4.58 -20.15
C ALA A 35 -4.25 4.33 -18.66
N VAL A 36 -4.28 5.39 -17.88
CA VAL A 36 -4.75 5.34 -16.48
C VAL A 36 -6.19 5.86 -16.46
N ALA A 37 -7.09 5.10 -15.85
CA ALA A 37 -8.47 5.48 -15.68
C ALA A 37 -8.91 5.31 -14.23
N ILE A 38 -9.64 6.29 -13.69
CA ILE A 38 -10.09 6.30 -12.30
C ILE A 38 -11.60 6.61 -12.29
N PRO A 39 -12.45 5.74 -11.72
CA PRO A 39 -13.85 6.06 -11.52
C PRO A 39 -14.05 7.31 -10.65
N ASP A 40 -15.01 8.15 -11.00
CA ASP A 40 -15.33 9.39 -10.27
C ASP A 40 -15.74 9.10 -8.82
N ILE A 41 -16.41 7.96 -8.58
CA ILE A 41 -16.69 7.45 -7.24
C ILE A 41 -15.41 7.20 -6.41
N VAL A 42 -14.32 6.74 -7.04
CA VAL A 42 -13.04 6.50 -6.36
C VAL A 42 -12.39 7.83 -5.97
N ILE A 43 -12.52 8.86 -6.81
CA ILE A 43 -12.07 10.23 -6.50
C ILE A 43 -12.88 10.80 -5.33
N ASP A 44 -14.20 10.70 -5.37
CA ASP A 44 -15.09 11.17 -4.30
C ASP A 44 -14.79 10.47 -2.96
N GLU A 45 -14.54 9.16 -2.98
CA GLU A 45 -14.14 8.41 -1.80
C GLU A 45 -12.79 8.84 -1.26
N THR A 46 -11.83 9.07 -2.15
CA THR A 46 -10.50 9.56 -1.81
C THR A 46 -10.59 10.93 -1.12
N LEU A 47 -11.31 11.88 -1.74
CA LEU A 47 -11.56 13.21 -1.19
C LEU A 47 -12.37 13.14 0.11
N GLY A 48 -13.31 12.21 0.24
CA GLY A 48 -14.07 11.98 1.46
C GLY A 48 -13.25 11.38 2.61
N ASN A 49 -12.27 10.54 2.31
CA ASN A 49 -11.44 9.85 3.31
C ASN A 49 -10.22 10.68 3.74
N TYR A 50 -9.68 11.53 2.87
CA TYR A 50 -8.55 12.41 3.18
C TYR A 50 -8.76 13.27 4.45
N PRO A 51 -9.84 14.08 4.59
CA PRO A 51 -10.03 14.91 5.77
C PRO A 51 -10.26 14.06 7.03
N LYS A 52 -10.81 12.84 6.92
CA LYS A 52 -10.95 11.93 8.06
C LYS A 52 -9.57 11.47 8.55
N LYS A 53 -8.72 10.96 7.66
CA LYS A 53 -7.35 10.54 8.00
C LYS A 53 -6.52 11.74 8.53
N LEU A 54 -6.61 12.90 7.87
CA LEU A 54 -5.94 14.12 8.31
C LEU A 54 -6.36 14.52 9.73
N ASN A 55 -7.66 14.44 10.04
CA ASN A 55 -8.17 14.78 11.37
C ASN A 55 -7.64 13.85 12.47
N VAL A 56 -7.53 12.54 12.19
CA VAL A 56 -6.96 11.56 13.12
C VAL A 56 -5.49 11.88 13.38
N LYS A 57 -4.68 12.04 12.33
CA LYS A 57 -3.23 12.31 12.45
C LYS A 57 -2.96 13.68 13.09
N ALA A 58 -3.72 14.72 12.76
CA ALA A 58 -3.60 16.03 13.39
C ALA A 58 -3.93 16.01 14.90
N ARG A 59 -4.90 15.17 15.32
CA ARG A 59 -5.19 14.99 16.75
C ARG A 59 -4.05 14.28 17.47
N ALA A 60 -3.49 13.24 16.86
CA ALA A 60 -2.32 12.54 17.40
C ALA A 60 -1.11 13.48 17.54
N TYR A 61 -0.85 14.30 16.53
CA TYR A 61 0.18 15.34 16.57
C TYR A 61 -0.03 16.32 17.73
N GLU A 62 -1.22 16.91 17.87
CA GLU A 62 -1.49 17.85 18.96
C GLU A 62 -1.43 17.21 20.35
N ALA A 63 -1.76 15.92 20.48
CA ALA A 63 -1.59 15.17 21.72
C ALA A 63 -0.11 15.01 22.08
N ALA A 64 0.70 14.49 21.15
CA ALA A 64 2.14 14.32 21.32
C ALA A 64 2.83 15.66 21.62
N ARG A 65 2.46 16.72 20.90
CA ARG A 65 2.98 18.08 21.10
C ARG A 65 2.73 18.58 22.53
N LYS A 66 1.52 18.38 23.06
CA LYS A 66 1.16 18.78 24.42
C LYS A 66 1.89 17.95 25.48
N ASP A 67 2.08 16.67 25.24
CA ASP A 67 2.79 15.81 26.19
C ASP A 67 4.28 16.16 26.25
N LEU A 68 4.90 16.44 25.11
CA LEU A 68 6.28 16.87 25.02
C LEU A 68 6.52 18.23 25.71
N ALA A 69 5.60 19.19 25.52
CA ALA A 69 5.66 20.51 26.15
C ALA A 69 5.58 20.48 27.70
N LYS A 70 5.18 19.35 28.31
CA LYS A 70 5.20 19.19 29.78
C LYS A 70 6.59 18.92 30.33
N ILE A 71 7.50 18.40 29.49
CA ILE A 71 8.80 17.85 29.91
C ILE A 71 9.94 18.68 29.35
N ALA A 72 9.77 19.24 28.15
CA ALA A 72 10.73 20.10 27.50
C ALA A 72 10.09 21.45 27.16
N ASP A 73 10.85 22.53 27.33
CA ASP A 73 10.45 23.88 26.90
C ASP A 73 10.61 23.99 25.38
N LEU A 74 9.64 23.43 24.66
CA LEU A 74 9.63 23.33 23.20
C LEU A 74 8.49 24.16 22.62
N GLU A 75 8.85 25.17 21.82
CA GLU A 75 7.92 25.87 20.94
C GLU A 75 7.72 25.04 19.65
N ALA A 76 6.97 23.95 19.75
CA ALA A 76 6.50 23.25 18.57
C ALA A 76 5.29 24.00 17.95
N PRO A 77 5.32 24.34 16.65
CA PRO A 77 4.24 25.06 16.01
C PRO A 77 2.94 24.24 16.05
N ALA A 78 1.80 24.93 16.18
CA ALA A 78 0.50 24.27 16.09
C ALA A 78 0.22 23.86 14.64
N PHE A 79 -0.41 22.71 14.44
CA PHE A 79 -0.81 22.28 13.10
C PHE A 79 -2.10 22.98 12.69
N SER A 80 -2.06 23.79 11.62
CA SER A 80 -3.26 24.36 11.01
C SER A 80 -3.77 23.47 9.89
N LYS A 81 -5.08 23.21 9.90
CA LYS A 81 -5.79 22.47 8.85
C LYS A 81 -6.28 23.37 7.71
N GLU A 82 -6.21 24.69 7.91
CA GLU A 82 -6.73 25.67 6.96
C GLU A 82 -6.02 25.54 5.61
N GLY A 83 -6.80 25.38 4.54
CA GLY A 83 -6.29 25.23 3.18
C GLY A 83 -5.61 23.91 2.84
N VAL A 84 -5.40 23.00 3.81
CA VAL A 84 -4.73 21.70 3.55
C VAL A 84 -5.57 20.82 2.64
N PHE A 85 -6.88 20.77 2.86
CA PHE A 85 -7.81 20.02 2.01
C PHE A 85 -7.87 20.60 0.61
N ASP A 86 -8.07 21.92 0.49
CA ASP A 86 -8.18 22.60 -0.81
C ASP A 86 -6.87 22.46 -1.63
N ALA A 87 -5.72 22.53 -0.96
CA ALA A 87 -4.42 22.30 -1.60
C ALA A 87 -4.26 20.85 -2.08
N TYR A 88 -4.77 19.88 -1.31
CA TYR A 88 -4.76 18.48 -1.71
C TYR A 88 -5.67 18.23 -2.92
N GLU A 89 -6.92 18.72 -2.89
CA GLU A 89 -7.86 18.59 -4.00
C GLU A 89 -7.32 19.23 -5.28
N ALA A 90 -6.78 20.45 -5.19
CA ALA A 90 -6.14 21.11 -6.31
C ALA A 90 -4.92 20.33 -6.83
N GLY A 91 -4.10 19.78 -5.94
CA GLY A 91 -2.94 18.97 -6.28
C GLY A 91 -3.32 17.65 -6.96
N LEU A 92 -4.37 16.98 -6.49
CA LEU A 92 -4.90 15.76 -7.10
C LEU A 92 -5.39 16.05 -8.53
N ASN A 93 -6.22 17.08 -8.71
CA ASN A 93 -6.72 17.46 -10.03
C ASN A 93 -5.58 17.80 -11.00
N ALA A 94 -4.58 18.55 -10.54
CA ALA A 94 -3.40 18.87 -11.35
C ALA A 94 -2.58 17.63 -11.72
N LEU A 95 -2.47 16.65 -10.81
CA LEU A 95 -1.80 15.38 -11.08
C LEU A 95 -2.54 14.56 -12.14
N LEU A 96 -3.87 14.45 -12.01
CA LEU A 96 -4.71 13.74 -12.98
C LEU A 96 -4.62 14.37 -14.37
N GLU A 97 -4.68 15.70 -14.45
CA GLU A 97 -4.52 16.44 -15.72
C GLU A 97 -3.12 16.26 -16.31
N LYS A 98 -2.07 16.38 -15.49
CA LYS A 98 -0.67 16.23 -15.92
C LYS A 98 -0.40 14.88 -16.59
N HIS A 99 -0.99 13.80 -16.07
CA HIS A 99 -0.80 12.44 -16.57
C HIS A 99 -1.93 11.96 -17.50
N GLU A 100 -2.79 12.87 -17.96
CA GLU A 100 -3.92 12.59 -18.86
C GLU A 100 -4.82 11.44 -18.35
N VAL A 101 -5.02 11.38 -17.02
CA VAL A 101 -5.84 10.34 -16.39
C VAL A 101 -7.30 10.51 -16.79
N THR A 102 -7.90 9.42 -17.28
CA THR A 102 -9.31 9.40 -17.67
C THR A 102 -10.19 9.23 -16.44
N VAL A 103 -11.02 10.24 -16.13
CA VAL A 103 -12.02 10.12 -15.06
C VAL A 103 -13.29 9.49 -15.62
N ILE A 104 -13.65 8.31 -15.12
CA ILE A 104 -14.82 7.55 -15.59
C ILE A 104 -16.04 8.02 -14.79
N ALA A 105 -17.06 8.52 -15.49
CA ALA A 105 -18.28 9.01 -14.85
C ALA A 105 -19.00 7.91 -14.05
N TYR A 106 -19.80 8.35 -13.08
CA TYR A 106 -20.72 7.45 -12.37
C TYR A 106 -21.60 6.65 -13.35
N PRO A 107 -21.82 5.36 -13.08
CA PRO A 107 -22.66 4.52 -13.91
C PRO A 107 -24.13 4.87 -13.67
N ASP A 108 -24.97 4.64 -14.68
CA ASP A 108 -26.43 4.85 -14.56
C ASP A 108 -27.08 3.70 -13.78
N VAL A 109 -26.91 3.71 -12.45
CA VAL A 109 -27.46 2.70 -11.54
C VAL A 109 -28.55 3.31 -10.67
N GLY A 110 -29.76 2.77 -10.77
CA GLY A 110 -30.90 3.18 -9.94
C GLY A 110 -30.86 2.58 -8.53
N ALA A 111 -31.45 3.27 -7.55
CA ALA A 111 -31.58 2.75 -6.18
C ALA A 111 -32.28 1.38 -6.10
N LYS A 112 -33.23 1.10 -7.01
CA LYS A 112 -33.91 -0.19 -7.09
C LYS A 112 -32.94 -1.31 -7.49
N GLU A 113 -32.04 -1.04 -8.43
CA GLU A 113 -31.05 -2.00 -8.89
C GLU A 113 -30.05 -2.34 -7.78
N LEU A 114 -29.55 -1.33 -7.06
CA LEU A 114 -28.66 -1.55 -5.90
C LEU A 114 -29.30 -2.47 -4.86
N VAL A 115 -30.59 -2.25 -4.55
CA VAL A 115 -31.33 -3.09 -3.61
C VAL A 115 -31.51 -4.51 -4.13
N GLU A 116 -31.83 -4.67 -5.42
CA GLU A 116 -31.97 -5.99 -6.05
C GLU A 116 -30.64 -6.76 -6.02
N LYS A 117 -29.53 -6.09 -6.36
CA LYS A 117 -28.18 -6.68 -6.35
C LYS A 117 -27.71 -7.03 -4.94
N ALA A 118 -28.02 -6.21 -3.94
CA ALA A 118 -27.72 -6.51 -2.54
C ALA A 118 -28.42 -7.79 -2.05
N TYR A 119 -29.60 -8.15 -2.58
CA TYR A 119 -30.30 -9.39 -2.23
C TYR A 119 -29.80 -10.62 -2.98
N GLU A 120 -29.04 -10.45 -4.07
CA GLU A 120 -28.43 -11.58 -4.78
C GLU A 120 -27.24 -12.17 -3.98
N CYS A 121 -26.70 -11.43 -3.00
CA CYS A 121 -25.54 -11.82 -2.19
C CYS A 121 -24.35 -12.29 -3.06
N LYS A 122 -24.15 -11.61 -4.19
CA LYS A 122 -23.04 -11.83 -5.11
C LYS A 122 -22.03 -10.70 -4.99
N LYS A 123 -20.76 -11.02 -5.21
CA LYS A 123 -19.69 -10.02 -5.15
C LYS A 123 -19.97 -8.84 -6.10
N PRO A 124 -19.70 -7.60 -5.65
CA PRO A 124 -18.97 -7.25 -4.42
C PRO A 124 -19.86 -7.12 -3.17
N PHE A 125 -21.14 -7.49 -3.23
CA PHE A 125 -22.00 -7.52 -2.04
C PHE A 125 -21.68 -8.72 -1.14
N ASP A 126 -21.65 -8.49 0.17
CA ASP A 126 -21.55 -9.53 1.19
C ASP A 126 -22.93 -10.15 1.53
N GLU A 127 -22.94 -11.14 2.42
CA GLU A 127 -24.17 -11.79 2.90
C GLU A 127 -25.14 -10.85 3.63
N LYS A 128 -24.68 -9.67 4.05
CA LYS A 128 -25.47 -8.62 4.71
C LYS A 128 -25.94 -7.55 3.72
N GLY A 129 -25.61 -7.65 2.43
CA GLY A 129 -25.94 -6.67 1.41
C GLY A 129 -25.09 -5.40 1.49
N ILE A 130 -23.93 -5.44 2.13
CA ILE A 130 -22.93 -4.37 2.18
C ILE A 130 -22.01 -4.52 0.96
N GLY A 131 -21.59 -3.41 0.34
CA GLY A 131 -20.78 -3.42 -0.89
C GLY A 131 -21.28 -2.50 -2.01
N HIS A 132 -22.24 -1.61 -1.73
CA HIS A 132 -22.81 -0.72 -2.75
C HIS A 132 -21.78 0.21 -3.41
N LYS A 133 -20.75 0.64 -2.68
CA LYS A 133 -19.66 1.47 -3.20
C LYS A 133 -18.78 0.68 -4.16
N ASP A 134 -18.31 -0.48 -3.72
CA ASP A 134 -17.54 -1.42 -4.53
C ASP A 134 -18.30 -1.83 -5.80
N TYR A 135 -19.63 -2.00 -5.68
CA TYR A 135 -20.49 -2.27 -6.83
C TYR A 135 -20.50 -1.12 -7.85
N ILE A 136 -20.57 0.13 -7.39
CA ILE A 136 -20.50 1.30 -8.27
C ILE A 136 -19.12 1.40 -8.93
N VAL A 137 -18.04 1.14 -8.19
CA VAL A 137 -16.66 1.07 -8.74
C VAL A 137 -16.59 0.03 -9.86
N TRP A 138 -16.98 -1.22 -9.58
CA TRP A 138 -16.99 -2.29 -10.56
C TRP A 138 -17.85 -1.95 -11.78
N ARG A 139 -19.05 -1.42 -11.55
CA ARG A 139 -19.97 -1.07 -12.64
C ARG A 139 -19.39 0.01 -13.55
N SER A 140 -18.74 1.03 -12.99
CA SER A 140 -18.06 2.07 -13.75
C SER A 140 -16.99 1.48 -14.68
N ILE A 141 -16.17 0.58 -14.15
CA ILE A 141 -15.09 -0.09 -14.90
C ILE A 141 -15.68 -0.96 -16.00
N LYS A 142 -16.69 -1.77 -15.67
CA LYS A 142 -17.35 -2.67 -16.62
C LYS A 142 -17.99 -1.90 -17.78
N ASP A 143 -18.71 -0.83 -17.50
CA ASP A 143 -19.36 -0.01 -18.53
C ASP A 143 -18.30 0.62 -19.45
N HIS A 144 -17.21 1.15 -18.90
CA HIS A 144 -16.10 1.71 -19.69
C HIS A 144 -15.40 0.67 -20.59
N ILE A 145 -15.29 -0.59 -20.15
CA ILE A 145 -14.76 -1.69 -20.96
C ILE A 145 -15.73 -2.06 -22.09
N GLU A 146 -17.02 -2.17 -21.80
CA GLU A 146 -18.04 -2.65 -22.74
C GLU A 146 -18.46 -1.60 -23.78
N ASP A 147 -18.44 -0.32 -23.43
CA ASP A 147 -18.73 0.78 -24.36
C ASP A 147 -17.64 0.95 -25.43
N GLY A 148 -16.50 0.26 -25.28
CA GLY A 148 -15.39 0.22 -26.24
C GLY A 148 -14.48 1.44 -26.16
N ASP A 149 -14.67 2.29 -25.14
CA ASP A 149 -13.81 3.43 -24.85
C ASP A 149 -12.41 3.00 -24.38
N ALA A 150 -12.31 1.81 -23.77
CA ALA A 150 -11.05 1.17 -23.44
C ALA A 150 -10.73 0.00 -24.38
N GLN A 151 -9.46 -0.14 -24.74
CA GLN A 151 -8.97 -1.32 -25.47
C GLN A 151 -8.27 -2.29 -24.52
N ALA A 152 -8.39 -3.59 -24.79
CA ALA A 152 -7.63 -4.61 -24.10
C ALA A 152 -6.10 -4.42 -24.30
N PRO A 153 -5.26 -4.89 -23.36
CA PRO A 153 -5.64 -5.53 -22.09
C PRO A 153 -6.15 -4.54 -21.03
N HIS A 154 -6.96 -5.04 -20.09
CA HIS A 154 -7.47 -4.27 -18.95
C HIS A 154 -6.84 -4.76 -17.65
N ILE A 155 -6.53 -3.83 -16.75
CA ILE A 155 -5.89 -4.11 -15.47
C ILE A 155 -6.67 -3.39 -14.38
N PHE A 156 -7.00 -4.08 -13.29
CA PHE A 156 -7.65 -3.51 -12.12
C PHE A 156 -6.74 -3.59 -10.90
N LEU A 157 -6.45 -2.44 -10.29
CA LEU A 157 -5.62 -2.33 -9.10
C LEU A 157 -6.52 -2.16 -7.89
N THR A 158 -6.54 -3.14 -6.99
CA THR A 158 -7.29 -3.07 -5.73
C THR A 158 -6.60 -3.86 -4.64
N ASN A 159 -6.46 -3.29 -3.44
CA ASN A 159 -6.03 -4.03 -2.27
C ASN A 159 -7.21 -4.78 -1.61
N ASN A 160 -8.46 -4.53 -2.03
CA ASN A 160 -9.64 -5.21 -1.50
C ASN A 160 -9.82 -6.61 -2.12
N THR A 161 -8.99 -7.54 -1.66
CA THR A 161 -9.02 -8.94 -2.11
C THR A 161 -10.31 -9.65 -1.73
N ARG A 162 -10.93 -9.28 -0.60
CA ARG A 162 -12.15 -9.94 -0.11
C ARG A 162 -13.34 -9.71 -1.02
N ASP A 163 -13.49 -8.52 -1.60
CA ASP A 163 -14.70 -8.15 -2.31
C ASP A 163 -14.56 -8.23 -3.84
N PHE A 164 -13.33 -8.17 -4.36
CA PHE A 164 -13.07 -8.22 -5.80
C PHE A 164 -12.31 -9.45 -6.26
N CYS A 165 -11.58 -10.14 -5.38
CA CYS A 165 -10.67 -11.20 -5.79
C CYS A 165 -11.13 -12.59 -5.34
N ASP A 166 -10.57 -13.58 -6.02
CA ASP A 166 -10.54 -14.98 -5.61
C ASP A 166 -9.12 -15.52 -5.88
N THR A 167 -8.89 -16.77 -5.55
CA THR A 167 -7.60 -17.44 -5.70
C THR A 167 -7.74 -18.62 -6.67
N ASP A 168 -6.83 -18.74 -7.63
CA ASP A 168 -6.80 -19.88 -8.56
C ASP A 168 -6.19 -21.15 -7.93
N ASP A 169 -6.17 -22.26 -8.68
CA ASP A 169 -5.60 -23.55 -8.23
C ASP A 169 -4.10 -23.48 -7.83
N ASN A 170 -3.39 -22.41 -8.19
CA ASN A 170 -1.97 -22.20 -7.91
C ASN A 170 -1.73 -21.08 -6.89
N ASP A 171 -2.75 -20.71 -6.11
CA ASP A 171 -2.70 -19.62 -5.13
C ASP A 171 -2.47 -18.22 -5.73
N ASN A 172 -2.74 -18.01 -7.03
CA ASN A 172 -2.66 -16.68 -7.64
C ASN A 172 -3.95 -15.89 -7.43
N VAL A 173 -3.81 -14.61 -7.12
CA VAL A 173 -4.94 -13.69 -7.02
C VAL A 173 -5.52 -13.40 -8.41
N ILE A 174 -6.82 -13.67 -8.58
CA ILE A 174 -7.59 -13.43 -9.79
C ILE A 174 -8.84 -12.61 -9.50
N LEU A 175 -9.49 -12.07 -10.53
CA LEU A 175 -10.81 -11.44 -10.39
C LEU A 175 -11.84 -12.50 -9.99
N HIS A 176 -12.66 -12.21 -8.98
CA HIS A 176 -13.68 -13.13 -8.48
C HIS A 176 -14.68 -13.54 -9.57
N ASP A 177 -15.11 -14.81 -9.56
CA ASP A 177 -15.96 -15.40 -10.59
C ASP A 177 -17.29 -14.67 -10.81
N ASP A 178 -17.92 -14.20 -9.73
CA ASP A 178 -19.15 -13.38 -9.81
C ASP A 178 -18.96 -12.06 -10.58
N LEU A 179 -17.74 -11.50 -10.62
CA LEU A 179 -17.41 -10.29 -11.37
C LEU A 179 -16.95 -10.66 -12.78
N SER A 180 -16.02 -11.61 -12.89
CA SER A 180 -15.49 -12.14 -14.15
C SER A 180 -16.61 -12.61 -15.09
N SER A 181 -17.63 -13.31 -14.56
CA SER A 181 -18.78 -13.79 -15.34
C SER A 181 -19.70 -12.69 -15.89
N GLN A 182 -19.56 -11.44 -15.43
CA GLN A 182 -20.32 -10.30 -15.95
C GLN A 182 -19.75 -9.75 -17.26
N ILE A 183 -18.51 -10.09 -17.61
CA ILE A 183 -17.87 -9.73 -18.87
C ILE A 183 -17.84 -10.99 -19.75
N ALA A 184 -18.57 -10.94 -20.86
CA ALA A 184 -18.78 -12.11 -21.71
C ALA A 184 -17.54 -12.51 -22.53
N ASP A 185 -16.73 -11.54 -22.95
CA ASP A 185 -15.50 -11.78 -23.70
C ASP A 185 -14.31 -11.95 -22.74
N ASP A 186 -13.71 -13.13 -22.72
CA ASP A 186 -12.55 -13.43 -21.88
C ASP A 186 -11.36 -12.48 -22.13
N ALA A 187 -11.22 -11.95 -23.35
CA ALA A 187 -10.15 -11.01 -23.69
C ALA A 187 -10.34 -9.61 -23.07
N LEU A 188 -11.56 -9.28 -22.64
CA LEU A 188 -11.90 -8.00 -22.00
C LEU A 188 -11.87 -8.08 -20.47
N LYS A 189 -11.68 -9.27 -19.90
CA LYS A 189 -11.64 -9.43 -18.44
C LYS A 189 -10.39 -8.77 -17.85
N PRO A 190 -10.53 -7.90 -16.84
CA PRO A 190 -9.38 -7.29 -16.20
C PRO A 190 -8.50 -8.32 -15.49
N LYS A 191 -7.19 -8.18 -15.65
CA LYS A 191 -6.22 -8.79 -14.72
C LYS A 191 -6.18 -7.97 -13.44
N VAL A 192 -6.08 -8.62 -12.28
CA VAL A 192 -6.07 -7.92 -10.99
C VAL A 192 -4.67 -7.91 -10.38
N TYR A 193 -4.27 -6.77 -9.80
CA TYR A 193 -3.10 -6.66 -8.95
C TYR A 193 -3.46 -6.00 -7.61
N THR A 194 -2.84 -6.48 -6.54
CA THR A 194 -3.18 -6.07 -5.16
C THR A 194 -2.35 -4.92 -4.61
N SER A 195 -1.35 -4.47 -5.36
CA SER A 195 -0.49 -3.34 -5.03
C SER A 195 0.07 -2.70 -6.29
N LEU A 196 0.53 -1.44 -6.18
CA LEU A 196 1.27 -0.78 -7.26
C LEU A 196 2.56 -1.52 -7.61
N LYS A 197 3.25 -2.09 -6.61
CA LYS A 197 4.47 -2.88 -6.79
C LYS A 197 4.22 -4.11 -7.68
N ALA A 198 3.19 -4.90 -7.39
CA ALA A 198 2.87 -6.09 -8.17
C ALA A 198 2.53 -5.74 -9.63
N PHE A 199 1.85 -4.61 -9.84
CA PHE A 199 1.59 -4.08 -11.18
C PHE A 199 2.88 -3.62 -11.87
N TYR A 200 3.72 -2.85 -11.18
CA TYR A 200 4.99 -2.36 -11.70
C TYR A 200 5.90 -3.52 -12.14
N ASP A 201 6.10 -4.53 -11.30
CA ASP A 201 6.97 -5.68 -11.59
C ASP A 201 6.52 -6.47 -12.81
N ALA A 202 5.20 -6.65 -12.95
CA ALA A 202 4.64 -7.51 -13.97
C ALA A 202 4.43 -6.81 -15.32
N GLU A 203 4.11 -5.52 -15.30
CA GLU A 203 3.63 -4.79 -16.49
C GLU A 203 4.56 -3.66 -16.92
N LEU A 204 5.20 -2.96 -15.98
CA LEU A 204 6.04 -1.80 -16.29
C LEU A 204 7.50 -2.19 -16.43
N LEU A 205 8.08 -2.81 -15.40
CA LEU A 205 9.48 -3.19 -15.31
C LEU A 205 10.00 -3.94 -16.55
N PRO A 206 9.30 -4.93 -17.13
CA PRO A 206 9.78 -5.65 -18.31
C PRO A 206 9.90 -4.78 -19.57
N ASN A 207 9.25 -3.62 -19.59
CA ASN A 207 9.21 -2.68 -20.69
C ASN A 207 10.08 -1.43 -20.46
N LEU A 208 10.71 -1.31 -19.29
CA LEU A 208 11.62 -0.21 -18.95
C LEU A 208 13.07 -0.57 -19.28
N GLU A 209 13.88 0.45 -19.56
CA GLU A 209 15.30 0.26 -19.78
C GLU A 209 16.00 0.00 -18.44
N GLY A 210 16.81 -1.05 -18.38
CA GLY A 210 17.68 -1.30 -17.25
C GLY A 210 18.84 -0.31 -17.24
N VAL A 211 19.19 0.20 -16.07
CA VAL A 211 20.31 1.12 -15.87
C VAL A 211 21.31 0.52 -14.88
N ALA A 212 22.61 0.73 -15.08
CA ALA A 212 23.59 0.30 -14.09
C ALA A 212 23.70 1.36 -12.99
N LEU A 213 23.89 0.93 -11.74
CA LEU A 213 24.12 1.84 -10.61
C LEU A 213 25.26 2.82 -10.88
N ALA A 214 26.29 2.41 -11.62
CA ALA A 214 27.43 3.25 -11.99
C ALA A 214 27.08 4.41 -12.94
N ASP A 215 25.92 4.36 -13.60
CA ASP A 215 25.44 5.41 -14.51
C ASP A 215 24.59 6.47 -13.79
N ILE A 216 24.33 6.28 -12.49
CA ILE A 216 23.56 7.21 -11.67
C ILE A 216 24.53 8.18 -10.98
N PRO A 217 24.34 9.51 -11.15
CA PRO A 217 25.17 10.50 -10.46
C PRO A 217 25.15 10.30 -8.95
N ASP A 218 26.31 10.44 -8.31
CA ASP A 218 26.46 10.42 -6.85
C ASP A 218 25.89 9.18 -6.13
N LEU A 219 25.61 8.09 -6.88
CA LEU A 219 25.15 6.81 -6.34
C LEU A 219 26.13 5.69 -6.68
N ASN A 220 26.52 4.95 -5.65
CA ASN A 220 27.32 3.74 -5.71
C ASN A 220 26.84 2.75 -4.64
N ALA A 221 27.48 1.59 -4.54
CA ALA A 221 27.07 0.55 -3.61
C ALA A 221 27.15 0.98 -2.13
N GLU A 222 28.17 1.77 -1.75
CA GLU A 222 28.32 2.25 -0.37
C GLU A 222 27.22 3.26 -0.02
N THR A 223 26.96 4.24 -0.90
CA THR A 223 25.89 5.20 -0.68
C THR A 223 24.50 4.56 -0.68
N LEU A 224 24.29 3.50 -1.47
CA LEU A 224 23.03 2.78 -1.51
C LEU A 224 22.80 1.99 -0.21
N ASP A 225 23.84 1.36 0.33
CA ASP A 225 23.81 0.70 1.64
C ASP A 225 23.52 1.71 2.77
N GLU A 226 24.17 2.87 2.75
CA GLU A 226 23.91 3.95 3.70
C GLU A 226 22.46 4.46 3.65
N LEU A 227 21.93 4.68 2.44
CA LEU A 227 20.53 5.08 2.24
C LEU A 227 19.57 4.00 2.71
N THR A 228 19.84 2.73 2.38
CA THR A 228 19.02 1.59 2.79
C THR A 228 18.97 1.50 4.31
N SER A 229 20.13 1.55 4.98
CA SER A 229 20.23 1.56 6.44
C SER A 229 19.46 2.72 7.07
N ALA A 230 19.57 3.92 6.50
CA ALA A 230 18.89 5.11 6.99
C ALA A 230 17.35 4.97 6.91
N TYR A 231 16.83 4.53 5.77
CA TYR A 231 15.38 4.39 5.57
C TYR A 231 14.79 3.22 6.37
N LEU A 232 15.49 2.10 6.49
CA LEU A 232 15.10 1.01 7.39
C LEU A 232 15.01 1.51 8.84
N GLY A 233 15.98 2.32 9.29
CA GLY A 233 15.99 2.86 10.64
C GLY A 233 14.96 3.96 10.92
N GLU A 234 14.51 4.68 9.89
CA GLU A 234 13.44 5.67 10.01
C GLU A 234 12.07 4.99 10.14
N GLU A 235 11.79 4.00 9.30
CA GLU A 235 10.47 3.37 9.17
C GLU A 235 10.23 2.21 10.14
N LEU A 236 11.16 1.23 10.21
CA LEU A 236 10.89 -0.04 10.89
C LEU A 236 10.50 0.12 12.35
N PRO A 237 11.18 0.93 13.19
CA PRO A 237 10.83 1.08 14.61
C PRO A 237 9.45 1.72 14.87
N GLN A 238 8.76 2.17 13.81
CA GLN A 238 7.44 2.78 13.89
C GLN A 238 6.31 1.86 13.40
N ARG A 239 6.66 0.65 12.90
CA ARG A 239 5.70 -0.27 12.28
C ARG A 239 5.16 -1.33 13.23
N THR A 240 3.94 -1.74 12.93
CA THR A 240 3.29 -2.93 13.51
C THR A 240 3.12 -3.95 12.40
N ALA A 241 3.51 -5.18 12.65
CA ALA A 241 3.37 -6.27 11.69
C ALA A 241 2.40 -7.33 12.23
N TYR A 242 1.75 -8.06 11.33
CA TYR A 242 0.87 -9.17 11.69
C TYR A 242 1.36 -10.47 11.05
N GLY A 243 1.49 -11.53 11.84
CA GLY A 243 1.76 -12.88 11.36
C GLY A 243 3.21 -13.12 10.93
N ILE A 244 4.17 -12.43 11.55
CA ILE A 244 5.60 -12.71 11.31
C ILE A 244 5.92 -14.15 11.71
N GLU A 245 6.47 -14.91 10.78
CA GLU A 245 6.83 -16.30 11.00
C GLU A 245 7.95 -16.43 12.03
N GLY A 246 7.89 -17.48 12.88
CA GLY A 246 8.89 -17.71 13.92
C GLY A 246 8.70 -16.87 15.19
N VAL A 247 7.67 -16.02 15.25
CA VAL A 247 7.28 -15.32 16.47
C VAL A 247 6.35 -16.22 17.30
N PRO A 248 6.71 -16.59 18.54
CA PRO A 248 5.96 -17.56 19.33
C PRO A 248 4.92 -16.90 20.27
N PHE A 249 4.50 -15.67 19.97
CA PHE A 249 3.53 -14.88 20.74
C PHE A 249 2.51 -14.21 19.80
N SER A 250 1.79 -13.19 20.28
CA SER A 250 0.74 -12.51 19.51
C SER A 250 1.10 -12.29 18.05
N ASN A 251 0.16 -12.60 17.15
CA ASN A 251 0.35 -12.41 15.71
C ASN A 251 0.62 -10.94 15.37
N GLU A 252 -0.06 -10.02 16.06
CA GLU A 252 0.25 -8.59 15.98
C GLU A 252 1.46 -8.27 16.86
N VAL A 253 2.49 -7.67 16.26
CA VAL A 253 3.74 -7.32 16.93
C VAL A 253 4.15 -5.89 16.60
N SER A 254 4.83 -5.24 17.53
CA SER A 254 5.45 -3.94 17.31
C SER A 254 6.94 -4.11 17.06
N ILE A 255 7.44 -3.56 15.96
CA ILE A 255 8.87 -3.51 15.67
C ILE A 255 9.46 -2.37 16.50
N VAL A 256 10.43 -2.68 17.37
CA VAL A 256 11.01 -1.70 18.30
C VAL A 256 12.44 -1.31 17.93
N HIS A 257 13.13 -2.20 17.22
CA HIS A 257 14.50 -2.00 16.80
C HIS A 257 14.77 -2.79 15.51
N TYR A 258 15.78 -2.37 14.77
CA TYR A 258 16.34 -3.12 13.64
C TYR A 258 17.85 -3.27 13.85
N GLY A 259 18.36 -4.44 13.54
CA GLY A 259 19.76 -4.81 13.62
C GLY A 259 20.47 -4.68 12.28
N GLY A 260 21.31 -5.68 11.97
CA GLY A 260 21.99 -5.74 10.68
C GLY A 260 21.01 -5.97 9.52
N HIS A 261 21.33 -5.42 8.36
CA HIS A 261 20.65 -5.72 7.11
C HIS A 261 21.65 -6.23 6.08
N GLN A 262 21.17 -7.00 5.12
CA GLN A 262 21.94 -7.50 4.00
C GLN A 262 21.14 -7.27 2.71
N ILE A 263 21.76 -6.57 1.75
CA ILE A 263 21.21 -6.42 0.40
C ILE A 263 21.51 -7.70 -0.39
N GLU A 264 20.49 -8.31 -0.96
CA GLU A 264 20.59 -9.54 -1.75
C GLU A 264 20.48 -9.28 -3.25
N ASP A 265 19.59 -8.36 -3.64
CA ASP A 265 19.37 -7.98 -5.03
C ASP A 265 19.10 -6.47 -5.15
N THR A 266 19.45 -5.92 -6.30
CA THR A 266 19.18 -4.52 -6.64
C THR A 266 18.80 -4.42 -8.10
N GLN A 267 17.58 -3.97 -8.36
CA GLN A 267 17.05 -3.76 -9.70
C GLN A 267 16.84 -2.28 -9.95
N LEU A 268 17.29 -1.81 -11.11
CA LEU A 268 17.18 -0.40 -11.47
C LEU A 268 16.48 -0.29 -12.81
N SER A 269 15.47 0.57 -12.85
CA SER A 269 14.75 0.89 -14.08
C SER A 269 14.73 2.40 -14.30
N GLU A 270 14.96 2.80 -15.53
CA GLU A 270 14.99 4.20 -15.94
C GLU A 270 13.72 4.57 -16.70
N PHE A 271 13.18 5.75 -16.41
CA PHE A 271 12.08 6.36 -17.15
C PHE A 271 12.29 7.87 -17.24
N GLU A 272 12.70 8.32 -18.42
CA GLU A 272 13.15 9.70 -18.67
C GLU A 272 14.28 10.10 -17.71
N ASP A 273 14.12 11.18 -16.94
CA ASP A 273 15.13 11.70 -16.01
C ASP A 273 15.03 11.11 -14.59
N ASP A 274 14.22 10.07 -14.38
CA ASP A 274 14.04 9.43 -13.07
C ASP A 274 14.44 7.94 -13.12
N VAL A 275 14.86 7.41 -11.97
CA VAL A 275 15.22 6.01 -11.78
C VAL A 275 14.47 5.45 -10.58
N ILE A 276 13.84 4.28 -10.74
CA ILE A 276 13.38 3.47 -9.62
C ILE A 276 14.49 2.46 -9.31
N ILE A 277 14.96 2.49 -8.06
CA ILE A 277 15.95 1.56 -7.51
C ILE A 277 15.22 0.68 -6.51
N GLU A 278 15.06 -0.59 -6.83
CA GLU A 278 14.47 -1.58 -5.94
C GLU A 278 15.58 -2.39 -5.28
N VAL A 279 15.68 -2.25 -3.97
CA VAL A 279 16.62 -2.97 -3.11
C VAL A 279 15.84 -4.03 -2.35
N SER A 280 16.20 -5.30 -2.51
CA SER A 280 15.63 -6.38 -1.72
C SER A 280 16.70 -7.10 -0.92
N GLY A 281 16.33 -7.54 0.27
CA GLY A 281 17.24 -8.27 1.13
C GLY A 281 16.61 -8.67 2.45
N THR A 282 17.44 -8.94 3.44
CA THR A 282 17.01 -9.34 4.79
C THR A 282 17.43 -8.32 5.83
N VAL A 283 16.61 -8.17 6.87
CA VAL A 283 16.88 -7.30 8.01
C VAL A 283 16.51 -8.03 9.29
N GLU A 284 17.41 -7.94 10.27
CA GLU A 284 17.13 -8.38 11.63
C GLU A 284 16.25 -7.32 12.31
N ILE A 285 15.14 -7.74 12.91
CA ILE A 285 14.24 -6.86 13.66
C ILE A 285 13.99 -7.42 15.05
N GLU A 286 13.91 -6.51 16.03
CA GLU A 286 13.41 -6.82 17.36
C GLU A 286 11.92 -6.51 17.39
N VAL A 287 11.13 -7.54 17.69
CA VAL A 287 9.68 -7.46 17.75
C VAL A 287 9.21 -7.70 19.17
N THR A 288 8.17 -6.97 19.57
CA THR A 288 7.53 -7.12 20.88
C THR A 288 6.05 -7.41 20.73
N GLY A 289 5.51 -8.19 21.66
CA GLY A 289 4.10 -8.58 21.66
C GLY A 289 3.70 -9.23 22.98
N PHE A 290 2.49 -9.78 23.00
CA PHE A 290 1.89 -10.32 24.22
C PHE A 290 1.80 -11.84 24.18
N VAL A 291 2.17 -12.46 25.29
CA VAL A 291 1.96 -13.89 25.53
C VAL A 291 1.08 -14.09 26.76
N GLU A 292 0.17 -15.07 26.71
CA GLU A 292 -0.61 -15.43 27.89
C GLU A 292 0.27 -16.08 28.95
N LYS A 293 0.16 -15.62 30.21
CA LYS A 293 0.90 -16.16 31.36
C LYS A 293 0.74 -17.67 31.48
N HIS A 294 -0.49 -18.15 31.30
CA HIS A 294 -0.80 -19.58 31.41
C HIS A 294 -0.07 -20.41 30.34
N ALA A 295 -0.04 -19.92 29.09
CA ALA A 295 0.59 -20.60 27.97
C ALA A 295 2.12 -20.63 28.14
N PHE A 296 2.70 -19.51 28.55
CA PHE A 296 4.14 -19.40 28.79
C PHE A 296 4.65 -20.36 29.88
N TYR A 297 3.93 -20.52 30.99
CA TYR A 297 4.35 -21.42 32.08
C TYR A 297 4.01 -22.89 31.85
N LEU A 298 3.16 -23.22 30.88
CA LEU A 298 2.85 -24.61 30.51
C LEU A 298 3.89 -25.21 29.54
N ASP A 299 4.65 -24.37 28.84
CA ASP A 299 5.61 -24.77 27.81
C ASP A 299 6.99 -25.14 28.40
N ASP A 300 6.97 -25.99 29.43
CA ASP A 300 8.10 -26.33 30.31
C ASP A 300 9.13 -27.29 29.66
N GLU A 301 8.88 -27.81 28.45
CA GLU A 301 9.75 -28.81 27.78
C GLU A 301 10.63 -28.27 26.63
N GLU A 302 10.29 -27.16 25.96
CA GLU A 302 11.13 -26.55 24.91
C GLU A 302 11.44 -25.06 25.11
N GLY A 303 10.72 -24.36 25.99
CA GLY A 303 10.99 -22.97 26.37
C GLY A 303 10.88 -22.00 25.19
N LEU A 304 9.77 -21.24 25.12
CA LEU A 304 9.62 -20.15 24.15
C LEU A 304 10.88 -19.28 24.16
N SER A 305 11.58 -19.16 23.02
CA SER A 305 12.80 -18.38 22.86
C SER A 305 12.47 -16.88 22.81
N VAL A 306 11.99 -16.36 23.94
CA VAL A 306 11.52 -14.99 24.10
C VAL A 306 12.12 -14.37 25.34
N ASN A 307 12.42 -13.07 25.26
CA ASN A 307 12.86 -12.26 26.37
C ASN A 307 11.63 -11.65 27.05
N VAL A 308 11.43 -11.92 28.33
CA VAL A 308 10.37 -11.26 29.12
C VAL A 308 10.78 -9.83 29.41
N ILE A 309 10.05 -8.87 28.84
CA ILE A 309 10.26 -7.43 29.01
C ILE A 309 9.47 -6.95 30.23
N ASP A 310 8.19 -7.33 30.32
CA ASP A 310 7.32 -7.08 31.47
C ASP A 310 6.48 -8.31 31.80
N GLY A 311 6.87 -9.01 32.86
CA GLY A 311 6.19 -10.21 33.35
C GLY A 311 4.89 -9.92 34.10
N ASP A 312 4.56 -8.66 34.39
CA ASP A 312 3.34 -8.29 35.10
C ASP A 312 2.56 -7.18 34.41
N TRP A 313 2.53 -7.23 33.08
CA TRP A 313 1.75 -6.29 32.27
C TRP A 313 0.28 -6.23 32.70
N ASN A 314 -0.36 -7.39 32.92
CA ASN A 314 -1.63 -7.52 33.66
C ASN A 314 -1.82 -8.95 34.20
N ASP A 315 -2.99 -9.25 34.77
CA ASP A 315 -3.32 -10.57 35.35
C ASP A 315 -3.26 -11.74 34.36
N HIS A 316 -3.31 -11.49 33.04
CA HIS A 316 -3.49 -12.50 32.00
C HIS A 316 -2.30 -12.64 31.05
N VAL A 317 -1.62 -11.55 30.72
CA VAL A 317 -0.55 -11.53 29.70
C VAL A 317 0.75 -10.91 30.21
N MET A 318 1.84 -11.22 29.52
CA MET A 318 3.17 -10.63 29.69
C MET A 318 3.60 -9.97 28.39
N LEU A 319 4.36 -8.88 28.49
CA LEU A 319 5.06 -8.30 27.36
C LEU A 319 6.38 -9.05 27.16
N VAL A 320 6.57 -9.59 25.96
CA VAL A 320 7.75 -10.34 25.57
C VAL A 320 8.32 -9.76 24.27
N GLY A 321 9.61 -10.00 24.03
CA GLY A 321 10.26 -9.64 22.78
C GLY A 321 11.16 -10.76 22.27
N THR A 322 11.39 -10.78 20.97
CA THR A 322 12.35 -11.67 20.33
C THR A 322 12.93 -11.01 19.09
N THR A 323 14.01 -11.59 18.58
CA THR A 323 14.69 -11.13 17.38
C THR A 323 14.39 -12.09 16.24
N VAL A 324 13.95 -11.56 15.11
CA VAL A 324 13.63 -12.33 13.90
C VAL A 324 14.27 -11.67 12.69
N GLU A 325 14.63 -12.49 11.71
CA GLU A 325 15.07 -12.00 10.41
C GLU A 325 13.87 -11.99 9.47
N THR A 326 13.65 -10.88 8.77
CA THR A 326 12.56 -10.75 7.80
C THR A 326 13.07 -10.16 6.49
N ALA A 327 12.42 -10.49 5.39
CA ALA A 327 12.72 -9.90 4.10
C ALA A 327 12.18 -8.46 4.03
N PHE A 328 12.86 -7.61 3.28
CA PHE A 328 12.38 -6.28 2.95
C PHE A 328 12.52 -6.00 1.46
N VAL A 329 11.66 -5.11 0.97
CA VAL A 329 11.78 -4.50 -0.35
C VAL A 329 11.69 -3.00 -0.18
N LEU A 330 12.73 -2.28 -0.60
CA LEU A 330 12.83 -0.83 -0.55
C LEU A 330 12.89 -0.29 -1.97
N SER A 331 11.85 0.45 -2.38
CA SER A 331 11.80 1.12 -3.68
C SER A 331 12.16 2.60 -3.49
N ILE A 332 13.29 3.03 -4.06
CA ILE A 332 13.78 4.41 -4.01
C ILE A 332 13.55 5.06 -5.38
N VAL A 333 12.97 6.25 -5.40
CA VAL A 333 12.85 7.07 -6.60
C VAL A 333 13.94 8.12 -6.57
N TYR A 334 14.85 8.07 -7.53
CA TYR A 334 15.95 9.01 -7.69
C TYR A 334 15.73 9.88 -8.93
N SER A 335 15.84 11.19 -8.77
CA SER A 335 15.79 12.14 -9.89
C SER A 335 17.19 12.48 -10.35
N LYS A 336 17.49 12.21 -11.63
CA LYS A 336 18.78 12.57 -12.26
C LYS A 336 18.90 14.08 -12.46
N GLU A 337 17.79 14.77 -12.68
CA GLU A 337 17.78 16.24 -12.85
C GLU A 337 18.24 16.94 -11.56
N ASP A 338 17.64 16.57 -10.43
CA ASP A 338 17.97 17.15 -9.12
C ASP A 338 19.18 16.48 -8.45
N SER A 339 19.65 15.37 -9.01
CA SER A 339 20.69 14.51 -8.42
C SER A 339 20.39 14.15 -6.96
N ALA A 340 19.14 13.79 -6.68
CA ALA A 340 18.64 13.57 -5.33
C ALA A 340 17.54 12.51 -5.26
N VAL A 341 17.38 11.89 -4.09
CA VAL A 341 16.24 10.99 -3.82
C VAL A 341 14.96 11.82 -3.72
N ALA A 342 14.00 11.56 -4.61
CA ALA A 342 12.68 12.18 -4.64
C ALA A 342 11.74 11.55 -3.60
N GLY A 343 11.95 10.27 -3.26
CA GLY A 343 11.27 9.59 -2.16
C GLY A 343 11.56 8.10 -2.15
N TYR A 344 10.97 7.39 -1.19
CA TYR A 344 11.12 5.94 -1.05
C TYR A 344 9.83 5.30 -0.54
N ASN A 345 9.73 3.98 -0.69
CA ASN A 345 8.68 3.15 -0.12
C ASN A 345 9.33 1.86 0.41
N LEU A 346 9.01 1.50 1.66
CA LEU A 346 9.46 0.26 2.29
C LEU A 346 8.28 -0.70 2.42
N SER A 347 8.48 -1.95 2.02
CA SER A 347 7.52 -3.03 2.15
C SER A 347 8.16 -4.23 2.83
N LEU A 348 7.41 -4.85 3.74
CA LEU A 348 7.74 -6.14 4.34
C LEU A 348 6.80 -7.18 3.73
N PRO A 349 7.29 -8.22 3.04
CA PRO A 349 6.44 -9.20 2.36
C PRO A 349 5.46 -9.94 3.29
N GLN A 350 5.74 -9.98 4.60
CA GLN A 350 4.90 -10.61 5.62
C GLN A 350 3.99 -9.62 6.36
N GLU A 351 4.00 -8.33 6.02
CA GLU A 351 3.11 -7.35 6.65
C GLU A 351 1.70 -7.50 6.05
N ILE A 352 0.80 -8.17 6.77
CA ILE A 352 -0.63 -8.03 6.52
C ILE A 352 -1.04 -6.66 7.09
N ASP A 353 -1.31 -5.72 6.19
CA ASP A 353 -1.71 -4.36 6.51
C ASP A 353 -2.95 -4.40 7.42
N ALA A 354 -2.78 -4.06 8.71
CA ALA A 354 -3.83 -4.10 9.73
C ALA A 354 -5.00 -3.12 9.45
N TYR A 355 -4.92 -2.35 8.36
CA TYR A 355 -5.92 -1.37 7.93
C TYR A 355 -6.93 -1.92 6.91
N ALA A 356 -6.90 -3.21 6.56
CA ALA A 356 -7.89 -3.85 5.69
C ALA A 356 -9.33 -3.92 6.27
N ASP A 357 -9.52 -3.50 7.53
CA ASP A 357 -10.83 -3.44 8.19
C ASP A 357 -11.31 -1.98 8.39
N TYR A 358 -11.59 -1.27 7.29
CA TYR A 358 -12.41 -0.05 7.32
C TYR A 358 -13.44 0.03 6.20
#